data_AF-A0A2N2SQB7-F1
#
_entry.id   AF-A0A2N2SQB7-F1
#
_cell.length_a   1.000
_cell.length_b   1.000
_cell.length_c   1.000
_cell.angle_alpha   90.00
_cell.angle_beta   90.00
_cell.angle_gamma   90.00
#
_symmetry.space_group_name_H-M   'P 1'
#
loop_
_entity.id
_entity.type
_entity.pdbx_description
1 polymer ?
#
loop_
_entity_poly.entity_id
_entity_poly.type
_entity_poly.pdbx_seq_one_letter_code
_entity_poly.pdbx_strand_id
1 'polypeptide(L)'
;GFWMDMMYPPYDEVPATELTRLVEEAPRNANLRVWVEGLTLEGREISKGVLLPLGEPAANARERLSTFGLTVMTLGDDVQIAAVKFGSRAEKLGLEQGFTFTAIELPSAARPDKEWIFIPTLLLLALVWFTQRARARREPRPAPVATAGK
;
A
#
# COMPACT_ATOMS: atom_id res chain seq x y z
N GLY A 1 -1.30 -3.37 9.96
CA GLY A 1 -1.60 -4.10 11.21
C GLY A 1 -2.26 -3.09 12.12
N PHE A 2 -3.43 -3.41 12.67
CA PHE A 2 -4.39 -2.44 13.24
C PHE A 2 -3.76 -1.25 14.01
N TRP A 3 -2.87 -1.52 14.97
CA TRP A 3 -2.21 -0.48 15.77
C TRP A 3 -1.16 0.35 15.01
N MET A 4 -0.41 -0.26 14.08
CA MET A 4 0.55 0.45 13.24
C MET A 4 -0.16 1.37 12.25
N ASP A 5 -1.29 0.95 11.69
CA ASP A 5 -2.01 1.73 10.67
C ASP A 5 -2.70 2.97 11.28
N MET A 6 -2.94 2.98 12.60
CA MET A 6 -3.49 4.13 13.33
C MET A 6 -2.44 5.21 13.65
N MET A 7 -1.17 4.82 13.80
CA MET A 7 -0.06 5.76 14.07
C MET A 7 0.69 6.15 12.79
N TYR A 8 0.80 5.22 11.84
CA TYR A 8 1.49 5.37 10.57
C TYR A 8 0.57 4.83 9.47
N PRO A 9 -0.20 5.71 8.80
CA PRO A 9 -0.96 5.32 7.62
C PRO A 9 -0.06 4.55 6.63
N PRO A 10 -0.60 3.56 5.91
CA PRO A 10 0.19 2.79 4.96
C PRO A 10 0.54 3.59 3.68
N TYR A 11 -0.23 4.63 3.39
CA TYR A 11 -0.05 5.49 2.23
C TYR A 11 -0.16 6.96 2.63
N ASP A 12 0.66 7.78 1.99
CA ASP A 12 0.56 9.24 2.04
C ASP A 12 -0.17 9.69 0.76
N GLU A 13 -1.19 10.53 0.93
CA GLU A 13 -1.91 11.14 -0.19
C GLU A 13 -1.13 12.35 -0.69
N VAL A 14 -0.79 12.36 -1.97
CA VAL A 14 -0.19 13.50 -2.67
C VAL A 14 -1.13 14.07 -3.72
N PRO A 15 -1.03 15.38 -4.01
CA PRO A 15 -1.92 16.05 -4.95
C PRO A 15 -1.87 15.45 -6.36
N ALA A 16 -3.00 15.50 -7.07
CA ALA A 16 -3.07 15.04 -8.46
C ALA A 16 -2.12 15.78 -9.42
N THR A 17 -1.73 17.02 -9.11
CA THR A 17 -0.75 17.80 -9.88
C THR A 17 0.61 17.13 -9.99
N GLU A 18 0.96 16.25 -9.04
CA GLU A 18 2.18 15.46 -9.03
C GLU A 18 2.14 14.29 -10.03
N LEU A 19 0.99 13.99 -10.67
CA LEU A 19 0.81 12.84 -11.55
C LEU A 19 1.88 12.77 -12.63
N THR A 20 2.13 13.87 -13.34
CA THR A 20 3.11 13.91 -14.43
C THR A 20 4.52 13.57 -13.93
N ARG A 21 4.95 14.19 -12.81
CA ARG A 21 6.26 13.94 -12.22
C ARG A 21 6.39 12.49 -11.75
N LEU A 22 5.40 11.98 -11.03
CA LEU A 22 5.41 10.62 -10.49
C LEU A 22 5.39 9.57 -11.60
N VAL A 23 4.69 9.82 -12.71
CA VAL A 23 4.69 8.92 -13.87
C VAL A 23 6.05 8.91 -14.58
N GLU A 24 6.77 10.04 -14.61
CA GLU A 24 8.11 10.13 -15.20
C GLU A 24 9.17 9.44 -14.34
N GLU A 25 9.15 9.68 -13.03
CA GLU A 25 10.13 9.13 -12.08
C GLU A 25 9.89 7.65 -11.76
N ALA A 26 8.67 7.15 -11.94
CA ALA A 26 8.32 5.80 -11.54
C ALA A 26 9.16 4.73 -12.28
N PRO A 27 9.62 3.69 -11.58
CA PRO A 27 10.40 2.63 -12.20
C PRO A 27 9.59 1.85 -13.25
N ARG A 28 10.29 1.04 -14.03
CA ARG A 28 9.69 0.11 -14.98
C ARG A 28 8.66 -0.78 -14.29
N ASN A 29 7.49 -0.95 -14.91
CA ASN A 29 6.37 -1.76 -14.43
C ASN A 29 5.86 -1.36 -13.03
N ALA A 30 6.10 -0.11 -12.60
CA ALA A 30 5.50 0.42 -11.40
C ALA A 30 3.97 0.47 -11.50
N ASN A 31 3.34 0.33 -10.35
CA ASN A 31 1.90 0.47 -10.18
C ASN A 31 1.64 1.73 -9.36
N LEU A 32 1.05 2.75 -10.00
CA LEU A 32 0.70 3.98 -9.32
C LEU A 32 -0.76 3.92 -8.89
N ARG A 33 -1.03 4.09 -7.60
CA ARG A 33 -2.40 4.13 -7.10
C ARG A 33 -2.92 5.55 -7.16
N VAL A 34 -4.04 5.74 -7.85
CA VAL A 34 -4.63 7.05 -8.08
C VAL A 34 -6.12 7.00 -7.78
N TRP A 35 -6.65 8.12 -7.31
CA TRP A 35 -8.07 8.34 -7.08
C TRP A 35 -8.63 9.23 -8.17
N VAL A 36 -9.82 8.84 -8.66
CA VAL A 36 -10.54 9.58 -9.69
C VAL A 36 -11.99 9.79 -9.29
N GLU A 37 -12.53 10.93 -9.70
CA GLU A 37 -13.92 11.30 -9.49
C GLU A 37 -14.54 11.83 -10.78
N GLY A 38 -15.84 11.61 -10.94
CA GLY A 38 -16.57 12.15 -12.08
C GLY A 38 -17.95 11.54 -12.26
N LEU A 39 -18.60 11.93 -13.35
CA LEU A 39 -19.93 11.46 -13.73
C LEU A 39 -19.80 10.43 -14.85
N THR A 40 -20.31 9.22 -14.65
CA THR A 40 -20.33 8.20 -15.71
C THR A 40 -21.29 8.60 -16.83
N LEU A 41 -21.17 7.96 -17.99
CA LEU A 41 -22.10 8.14 -19.11
C LEU A 41 -23.57 7.86 -18.76
N GLU A 42 -23.85 7.07 -17.71
CA GLU A 42 -25.21 6.82 -17.20
C GLU A 42 -25.68 7.86 -16.17
N GLY A 43 -24.91 8.92 -15.94
CA GLY A 43 -25.26 9.98 -14.99
C GLY A 43 -25.07 9.60 -13.52
N ARG A 44 -24.20 8.64 -13.20
CA ARG A 44 -23.86 8.31 -11.81
C ARG A 44 -22.56 8.99 -11.40
N GLU A 45 -22.56 9.65 -10.25
CA GLU A 45 -21.34 10.15 -9.64
C GLU A 45 -20.55 8.97 -9.06
N ILE A 46 -19.25 8.92 -9.35
CA ILE A 46 -18.34 7.92 -8.82
C ILE A 46 -17.10 8.58 -8.22
N SER A 47 -16.59 7.96 -7.16
CA SER A 47 -15.26 8.20 -6.61
C SER A 47 -14.60 6.84 -6.39
N LYS A 48 -13.45 6.59 -7.01
CA LYS A 48 -12.76 5.31 -6.91
C LYS A 48 -11.25 5.41 -7.02
N GLY A 49 -10.57 4.53 -6.28
CA GLY A 49 -9.16 4.26 -6.44
C GLY A 49 -8.91 3.23 -7.54
N VAL A 50 -7.97 3.52 -8.45
CA VAL A 50 -7.50 2.59 -9.48
C VAL A 50 -5.98 2.42 -9.39
N LEU A 51 -5.51 1.24 -9.75
CA LEU A 51 -4.09 0.97 -9.86
C LEU A 51 -3.66 1.11 -11.33
N LEU A 52 -2.86 2.13 -11.64
CA LEU A 52 -2.32 2.39 -12.96
C LEU A 52 -0.99 1.63 -13.16
N PRO A 53 -0.96 0.56 -13.97
CA PRO A 53 0.28 -0.09 -14.34
C PRO A 53 1.00 0.75 -15.41
N LEU A 54 2.09 1.40 -15.03
CA LEU A 54 2.80 2.36 -15.87
C LEU A 54 3.68 1.70 -16.95
N GLY A 55 3.89 0.38 -16.89
CA GLY A 55 4.65 -0.36 -17.89
C GLY A 55 6.07 0.17 -18.07
N GLU A 56 6.57 0.12 -19.30
CA GLU A 56 7.89 0.65 -19.65
C GLU A 56 7.97 2.17 -19.46
N PRO A 57 9.13 2.71 -19.04
CA PRO A 57 9.39 4.15 -19.13
C PRO A 57 9.28 4.65 -20.59
N ALA A 58 8.81 5.88 -20.76
CA ALA A 58 8.74 6.56 -22.05
C ALA A 58 9.50 7.90 -21.98
N ALA A 59 9.57 8.65 -23.08
CA ALA A 59 10.31 9.91 -23.11
C ALA A 59 9.71 10.99 -22.19
N ASN A 60 8.41 10.90 -21.90
CA ASN A 60 7.68 11.78 -20.99
C ASN A 60 6.44 11.07 -20.43
N ALA A 61 5.83 11.65 -19.38
CA ALA A 61 4.63 11.09 -18.76
C ALA A 61 3.45 10.96 -19.72
N ARG A 62 3.27 11.92 -20.62
CA ARG A 62 2.15 11.91 -21.57
C ARG A 62 2.22 10.70 -22.50
N GLU A 63 3.40 10.39 -23.03
CA GLU A 63 3.63 9.23 -23.88
C GLU A 63 3.42 7.92 -23.10
N ARG A 64 3.93 7.88 -21.85
CA ARG A 64 3.75 6.72 -20.96
C ARG A 64 2.28 6.44 -20.65
N LEU A 65 1.51 7.47 -20.30
CA LEU A 65 0.07 7.37 -20.07
C LEU A 65 -0.69 7.00 -21.35
N SER A 66 -0.27 7.52 -22.52
CA SER A 66 -0.92 7.20 -23.79
C SER A 66 -0.80 5.71 -24.17
N THR A 67 0.31 5.06 -23.77
CA THR A 67 0.50 3.61 -23.92
C THR A 67 -0.54 2.81 -23.14
N PHE A 68 -0.99 3.33 -22.00
CA PHE A 68 -2.06 2.76 -21.20
C PHE A 68 -3.47 3.10 -21.76
N GLY A 69 -3.53 4.00 -22.74
CA GLY A 69 -4.76 4.51 -23.35
C GLY A 69 -5.34 5.72 -22.63
N LEU A 70 -4.57 6.41 -21.78
CA LEU A 70 -4.98 7.65 -21.13
C LEU A 70 -4.38 8.86 -21.84
N THR A 71 -5.23 9.83 -22.14
CA THR A 71 -4.81 11.20 -22.40
C THR A 71 -5.28 12.05 -21.26
N VAL A 72 -4.35 12.76 -20.62
CA VAL A 72 -4.65 13.67 -19.51
C VAL A 72 -4.40 15.12 -19.95
N MET A 73 -5.12 16.02 -19.31
CA MET A 73 -4.89 17.46 -19.41
C MET A 73 -4.84 18.06 -18.00
N THR A 74 -4.07 19.12 -17.85
CA THR A 74 -4.02 19.91 -16.63
C THR A 74 -4.79 21.21 -16.84
N LEU A 75 -5.67 21.55 -15.91
CA LEU A 75 -6.46 22.77 -15.92
C LEU A 75 -6.31 23.48 -14.58
N GLY A 76 -5.35 24.40 -14.51
CA GLY A 76 -4.94 24.98 -13.23
C GLY A 76 -4.34 23.91 -12.33
N ASP A 77 -4.97 23.68 -11.17
CA ASP A 77 -4.57 22.66 -10.18
C ASP A 77 -5.25 21.30 -10.40
N ASP A 78 -6.21 21.23 -11.34
CA ASP A 78 -6.92 19.99 -11.64
C ASP A 78 -6.22 19.20 -12.74
N VAL A 79 -6.20 17.87 -12.60
CA VAL A 79 -5.74 16.96 -13.65
C VAL A 79 -6.93 16.14 -14.11
N GLN A 80 -7.33 16.30 -15.37
CA GLN A 80 -8.52 15.65 -15.94
C GLN A 80 -8.16 14.65 -17.03
N ILE A 81 -8.95 13.59 -17.12
CA ILE A 81 -8.90 12.61 -18.20
C ILE A 81 -9.56 13.21 -19.44
N ALA A 82 -8.73 13.66 -20.37
CA ALA A 82 -9.15 14.26 -21.63
C ALA A 82 -9.73 13.23 -22.60
N ALA A 83 -9.17 12.02 -22.63
CA ALA A 83 -9.66 10.93 -23.47
C ALA A 83 -9.19 9.59 -22.94
N VAL A 84 -10.02 8.56 -23.15
CA VAL A 84 -9.68 7.16 -22.91
C VAL A 84 -9.77 6.41 -24.23
N LYS A 85 -8.70 5.69 -24.59
CA LYS A 85 -8.67 4.89 -25.81
C LYS A 85 -9.55 3.65 -25.64
N PHE A 86 -10.44 3.39 -26.60
CA PHE A 86 -11.26 2.19 -26.62
C PHE A 86 -10.41 0.90 -26.65
N GLY A 87 -10.85 -0.13 -25.93
CA GLY A 87 -10.17 -1.41 -25.73
C GLY A 87 -8.91 -1.33 -24.86
N SER A 88 -8.57 -0.15 -24.34
CA SER A 88 -7.35 0.04 -23.56
C SER A 88 -7.44 -0.56 -22.17
N ARG A 89 -6.29 -0.63 -21.49
CA ARG A 89 -6.27 -1.05 -20.10
C ARG A 89 -6.95 -0.01 -19.20
N ALA A 90 -6.87 1.27 -19.56
CA ALA A 90 -7.56 2.35 -18.85
C ALA A 90 -9.08 2.18 -18.85
N GLU A 91 -9.66 1.88 -20.01
CA GLU A 91 -11.08 1.59 -20.14
C GLU A 91 -11.47 0.34 -19.33
N LYS A 92 -10.62 -0.70 -19.32
CA LYS A 92 -10.86 -1.92 -18.51
C LYS A 92 -10.82 -1.66 -17.00
N LEU A 93 -10.14 -0.61 -16.54
CA LEU A 93 -10.22 -0.13 -15.15
C LEU A 93 -11.45 0.76 -14.91
N GLY A 94 -12.28 0.96 -15.93
CA GLY A 94 -13.47 1.82 -15.92
C GLY A 94 -13.13 3.30 -15.81
N LEU A 95 -11.98 3.73 -16.32
CA LEU A 95 -11.69 5.16 -16.47
C LEU A 95 -12.47 5.69 -17.67
N GLU A 96 -13.08 6.86 -17.50
CA GLU A 96 -13.86 7.52 -18.54
C GLU A 96 -13.34 8.94 -18.78
N GLN A 97 -13.68 9.47 -19.95
CA GLN A 97 -13.42 10.87 -20.28
C GLN A 97 -14.20 11.78 -19.33
N GLY A 98 -13.55 12.86 -18.89
CA GLY A 98 -14.16 13.86 -18.00
C GLY A 98 -13.94 13.59 -16.51
N PHE A 99 -13.43 12.41 -16.14
CA PHE A 99 -13.03 12.18 -14.75
C PHE A 99 -11.82 13.04 -14.38
N THR A 100 -11.77 13.46 -13.12
CA THR A 100 -10.70 14.26 -12.54
C THR A 100 -9.93 13.40 -11.55
N PHE A 101 -8.60 13.47 -11.57
CA PHE A 101 -7.76 12.88 -10.56
C PHE A 101 -7.83 13.72 -9.29
N THR A 102 -8.10 13.10 -8.16
CA THR A 102 -8.24 13.80 -6.86
C THR A 102 -7.01 13.62 -5.97
N ALA A 103 -6.46 12.41 -5.93
CA ALA A 103 -5.30 12.10 -5.10
C ALA A 103 -4.46 10.97 -5.70
N ILE A 104 -3.22 10.88 -5.27
CA ILE A 104 -2.29 9.78 -5.59
C ILE A 104 -1.78 9.23 -4.27
N GLU A 105 -1.81 7.91 -4.09
CA GLU A 105 -1.32 7.25 -2.88
C GLU A 105 0.11 6.75 -3.09
N LEU A 106 1.04 7.26 -2.29
CA LEU A 106 2.42 6.77 -2.23
C LEU A 106 2.65 5.96 -0.97
N PRO A 107 3.46 4.88 -0.99
CA PRO A 107 3.81 4.16 0.23
C PRO A 107 4.47 5.10 1.25
N SER A 108 3.95 5.14 2.47
CA SER A 108 4.41 6.10 3.47
C SER A 108 5.88 5.88 3.85
N ALA A 109 6.72 6.90 3.64
CA ALA A 109 8.16 6.82 3.92
C ALA A 109 8.48 6.78 5.42
N ALA A 110 7.56 7.27 6.27
CA ALA A 110 7.76 7.36 7.71
C ALA A 110 7.48 6.05 8.47
N ARG A 111 7.03 4.99 7.79
CA ARG A 111 6.67 3.72 8.43
C ARG A 111 7.93 2.92 8.79
N PRO A 112 8.21 2.66 10.09
CA PRO A 112 9.30 1.77 10.47
C PRO A 112 9.08 0.37 9.90
N ASP A 113 10.15 -0.30 9.49
CA ASP A 113 10.08 -1.67 8.97
C ASP A 113 9.27 -2.58 9.89
N LYS A 114 8.50 -3.48 9.30
CA LYS A 114 7.63 -4.39 10.07
C LYS A 114 8.40 -5.23 11.10
N GLU A 115 9.71 -5.39 10.89
CA GLU A 115 10.60 -6.17 11.74
C GLU A 115 10.79 -5.57 13.15
N TRP A 116 10.52 -4.28 13.34
CA TRP A 116 10.61 -3.64 14.65
C TRP A 116 9.65 -4.24 15.69
N ILE A 117 8.59 -4.93 15.25
CA ILE A 117 7.68 -5.66 16.14
C ILE A 117 8.31 -6.90 16.80
N PHE A 118 9.39 -7.44 16.22
CA PHE A 118 10.09 -8.60 16.77
C PHE A 118 10.85 -8.26 18.05
N ILE A 119 11.34 -7.04 18.20
CA ILE A 119 12.10 -6.61 19.40
C ILE A 119 11.25 -6.74 20.69
N PRO A 120 10.07 -6.09 20.81
CA PRO A 120 9.28 -6.19 22.04
C PRO A 120 8.75 -7.60 22.29
N THR A 121 8.43 -8.36 21.24
CA THR A 121 7.94 -9.75 21.37
C THR A 121 9.03 -10.70 21.83
N LEU A 122 10.25 -10.59 21.29
CA LEU A 122 11.41 -11.37 21.74
C LEU A 122 11.81 -11.00 23.17
N LEU A 123 11.71 -9.73 23.56
CA LEU A 123 12.01 -9.29 24.92
C LEU A 123 11.00 -9.88 25.93
N LEU A 124 9.71 -9.87 25.60
CA LEU A 124 8.67 -10.55 26.39
C LEU A 124 8.92 -12.06 26.48
N LEU A 125 9.27 -12.71 25.36
CA LEU A 125 9.59 -14.14 25.35
C LEU A 125 10.81 -14.44 26.23
N ALA A 126 11.86 -13.63 26.14
CA ALA A 126 13.04 -13.76 26.98
C ALA A 126 12.67 -13.61 28.46
N LEU A 127 11.85 -12.62 28.83
CA LEU A 127 11.37 -12.42 30.19
C LEU A 127 10.62 -13.64 30.71
N VAL A 128 9.65 -14.17 29.95
CA VAL A 128 8.89 -15.38 30.30
C VAL A 128 9.82 -16.59 30.42
N TRP A 129 10.78 -16.73 29.51
CA TRP A 129 11.75 -17.83 29.56
C TRP A 129 12.61 -17.77 30.83
N PHE A 130 13.10 -16.59 31.21
CA PHE A 130 13.87 -16.40 32.44
C PHE A 130 13.05 -16.74 33.69
N THR A 131 11.79 -16.31 33.76
CA THR A 131 10.92 -16.59 34.91
C THR A 131 10.54 -18.07 35.01
N GLN A 132 10.23 -18.72 33.89
CA GLN A 132 9.93 -20.16 33.83
C GLN A 132 11.17 -21.01 34.15
N ARG A 133 12.35 -20.64 33.65
CA ARG A 133 13.61 -21.32 33.95
C ARG A 133 13.99 -21.21 35.43
N ALA A 134 13.76 -20.05 36.05
CA ALA A 134 13.98 -19.88 37.49
C ALA A 134 13.03 -20.76 38.33
N ARG A 135 11.78 -20.91 37.89
CA ARG A 135 10.79 -21.79 38.54
C ARG A 135 11.16 -23.26 38.43
N ALA A 136 11.50 -23.74 37.23
CA ALA A 136 11.87 -25.14 37.01
C ALA A 136 13.09 -25.59 37.83
N ARG A 137 14.01 -24.67 38.15
CA ARG A 137 15.17 -24.96 39.03
C ARG A 137 14.83 -25.06 40.52
N ARG A 138 13.66 -24.56 40.92
CA ARG A 138 13.18 -24.57 42.31
C ARG A 138 12.26 -25.73 42.62
N GLU A 139 11.80 -26.48 41.62
CA GLU A 139 11.03 -27.71 41.85
C GLU A 139 11.97 -28.80 42.38
N PRO A 140 11.75 -29.31 43.60
CA PRO A 140 12.51 -30.43 44.12
C PRO A 140 12.21 -31.66 43.26
N ARG A 141 13.26 -32.37 42.85
CA ARG A 141 13.13 -33.68 42.22
C ARG A 141 12.25 -34.55 43.14
N PRO A 142 11.09 -35.08 42.67
CA PRO A 142 10.29 -35.95 43.51
C PRO A 142 11.17 -37.11 43.98
N ALA A 143 11.22 -37.33 45.29
CA ALA A 143 12.04 -38.37 45.90
C ALA A 143 11.67 -39.72 45.26
N PRO A 144 12.66 -40.57 44.92
CA PRO A 144 12.36 -41.88 44.37
C PRO A 144 11.47 -42.62 45.36
N VAL A 145 10.27 -42.99 44.93
CA VAL A 145 9.37 -43.84 45.70
C VAL A 145 10.09 -45.18 45.85
N ALA A 146 10.57 -45.47 47.06
CA ALA A 146 11.16 -46.76 47.37
C ALA A 146 10.08 -47.84 47.16
N THR A 147 10.20 -48.61 46.09
CA THR A 147 9.48 -49.87 45.94
C THR A 147 10.00 -50.84 46.99
N ALA A 148 9.29 -50.94 48.11
CA ALA A 148 9.50 -51.99 49.09
C ALA A 148 9.05 -53.32 48.46
N GLY A 149 10.01 -54.09 47.96
CA GLY A 149 9.83 -55.48 47.58
C GLY A 149 9.54 -56.36 48.80
N LYS A 150 8.64 -57.31 48.62
CA LYS A 150 8.36 -58.42 49.54
C LYS A 150 9.48 -59.46 49.53
#